data_AF-A0A535GN47-F1
#
_entry.id   AF-A0A535GN47-F1
#
_cell.length_a   1.000
_cell.length_b   1.000
_cell.length_c   1.000
_cell.angle_alpha   90.00
_cell.angle_beta   90.00
_cell.angle_gamma   90.00
#
_symmetry.space_group_name_H-M   'P 1'
#
loop_
_entity.id
_entity.type
_entity.pdbx_description
1 polymer ?
#
loop_
_entity_poly.entity_id
_entity_poly.type
_entity_poly.pdbx_seq_one_letter_code
_entity_poly.pdbx_strand_id
1 'polypeptide(L)'
;MRFALAWKVLAASVLLAVAATVGAITYFNHARPASLGLASFTPRPTASASPDDPLSLVCRRPAVPGASTGGGVEGLWVIQPGSVAGYRAREQFAELTSPHEAVARTDSVRGWVLIGESGGSPRIETGCIVVDVRTLRSVDEIPGFNTSDRDSASRDFLGAGQHPYVVFQPYPVGLQLSAANTGVQHAKLSGDLEIRGTKKTEQFTLDILVSGAQVAAAGSTVVPVNEFGIEVPQEAGGFVRVDPRITLEVSLVLLKA
;
A
#
# COMPACT_ATOMS: atom_id res chain seq x y z
N MET A 1 37.76 -50.21 0.29
CA MET A 1 37.56 -49.06 1.22
C MET A 1 37.57 -47.67 0.57
N ARG A 2 38.02 -47.47 -0.69
CA ARG A 2 38.09 -46.13 -1.33
C ARG A 2 36.78 -45.58 -1.89
N PHE A 3 35.85 -46.43 -2.33
CA PHE A 3 34.56 -46.00 -2.91
C PHE A 3 33.57 -45.41 -1.90
N ALA A 4 33.55 -45.91 -0.65
CA ALA A 4 32.65 -45.42 0.39
C ALA A 4 33.02 -44.02 0.91
N LEU A 5 34.31 -43.62 0.81
CA LEU A 5 34.76 -42.30 1.20
C LEU A 5 34.41 -41.25 0.13
N ALA A 6 34.59 -41.60 -1.15
CA ALA A 6 34.25 -40.72 -2.27
C ALA A 6 32.74 -40.38 -2.34
N TRP A 7 31.87 -41.36 -2.07
CA TRP A 7 30.42 -41.14 -2.00
C TRP A 7 30.01 -40.20 -0.87
N LYS A 8 30.65 -40.32 0.30
CA LYS A 8 30.38 -39.43 1.45
C LYS A 8 30.83 -38.00 1.19
N VAL A 9 31.96 -37.81 0.51
CA VAL A 9 32.46 -36.46 0.13
C VAL A 9 31.56 -35.82 -0.91
N LEU A 10 31.11 -36.56 -1.92
CA LEU A 10 30.13 -36.09 -2.92
C LEU A 10 28.77 -35.75 -2.30
N ALA A 11 28.27 -36.57 -1.38
CA ALA A 11 27.00 -36.30 -0.70
C ALA A 11 27.07 -35.04 0.19
N ALA A 12 28.21 -34.82 0.86
CA ALA A 12 28.43 -33.65 1.72
C ALA A 12 28.55 -32.35 0.90
N SER A 13 29.22 -32.36 -0.25
CA SER A 13 29.33 -31.19 -1.12
C SER A 13 28.01 -30.84 -1.81
N VAL A 14 27.19 -31.84 -2.18
CA VAL A 14 25.83 -31.60 -2.70
C VAL A 14 24.93 -30.98 -1.61
N LEU A 15 24.99 -31.46 -0.36
CA LEU A 15 24.23 -30.88 0.75
C LEU A 15 24.65 -29.44 1.06
N LEU A 16 25.94 -29.12 1.04
CA LEU A 16 26.43 -27.76 1.21
C LEU A 16 26.00 -26.83 0.08
N ALA A 17 26.02 -27.30 -1.17
CA ALA A 17 25.55 -26.53 -2.32
C ALA A 17 24.04 -26.25 -2.23
N VAL A 18 23.24 -27.25 -1.82
CA VAL A 18 21.80 -27.07 -1.59
C VAL A 18 21.54 -26.10 -0.44
N ALA A 19 22.23 -26.23 0.69
CA ALA A 19 22.08 -25.32 1.83
C ALA A 19 22.48 -23.88 1.48
N ALA A 20 23.54 -23.69 0.71
CA ALA A 20 23.95 -22.37 0.22
C ALA A 20 22.92 -21.78 -0.76
N THR A 21 22.35 -22.60 -1.64
CA THR A 21 21.31 -22.17 -2.59
C THR A 21 20.02 -21.82 -1.85
N VAL A 22 19.58 -22.64 -0.90
CA VAL A 22 18.41 -22.36 -0.05
C VAL A 22 18.66 -21.11 0.79
N GLY A 23 19.85 -20.97 1.40
CA GLY A 23 20.23 -19.78 2.16
C GLY A 23 20.26 -18.51 1.30
N ALA A 24 20.72 -18.60 0.06
CA ALA A 24 20.65 -17.50 -0.90
C ALA A 24 19.21 -17.17 -1.27
N ILE A 25 18.38 -18.17 -1.60
CA ILE A 25 16.95 -17.96 -1.93
C ILE A 25 16.19 -17.36 -0.75
N THR A 26 16.40 -17.85 0.48
CA THR A 26 15.74 -17.30 1.67
C THR A 26 16.20 -15.87 1.96
N TYR A 27 17.50 -15.58 1.80
CA TYR A 27 18.05 -14.23 1.92
C TYR A 27 17.47 -13.27 0.87
N PHE A 28 17.45 -13.65 -0.40
CA PHE A 28 16.89 -12.83 -1.48
C PHE A 28 15.36 -12.66 -1.38
N ASN A 29 14.64 -13.66 -0.84
CA ASN A 29 13.21 -13.54 -0.57
C ASN A 29 12.90 -12.68 0.67
N HIS A 30 13.76 -12.68 1.68
CA HIS A 30 13.62 -11.80 2.85
C HIS A 30 14.01 -10.34 2.55
N ALA A 31 14.88 -10.11 1.58
CA ALA A 31 15.29 -8.77 1.16
C ALA A 31 14.20 -7.99 0.38
N ARG A 32 13.13 -8.66 -0.07
CA ARG A 32 12.00 -8.00 -0.75
C ARG A 32 10.94 -7.59 0.27
N PRO A 33 10.59 -6.30 0.39
CA PRO A 33 9.53 -5.89 1.31
C PRO A 33 8.22 -6.59 0.95
N ALA A 34 7.63 -7.32 1.90
CA ALA A 34 6.33 -7.97 1.70
C ALA A 34 5.25 -6.93 1.34
N SER A 35 4.28 -7.28 0.49
CA SER A 35 3.15 -6.40 0.17
C SER A 35 2.39 -5.98 1.43
N LEU A 36 1.81 -4.78 1.42
CA LEU A 36 1.01 -4.30 2.54
C LEU A 36 -0.20 -5.21 2.77
N GLY A 37 -0.28 -5.79 3.97
CA GLY A 37 -1.37 -6.64 4.43
C GLY A 37 -2.23 -5.95 5.50
N LEU A 38 -3.18 -6.69 6.06
CA LEU A 38 -4.04 -6.19 7.14
C LEU A 38 -3.20 -5.78 8.34
N ALA A 39 -3.36 -4.52 8.77
CA ALA A 39 -2.72 -4.05 10.00
C ALA A 39 -3.32 -4.74 11.22
N SER A 40 -2.48 -5.03 12.21
CA SER A 40 -2.96 -5.51 13.50
C SER A 40 -3.56 -4.35 14.30
N PHE A 41 -4.73 -4.59 14.91
CA PHE A 41 -5.36 -3.63 15.80
C PHE A 41 -4.50 -3.46 17.06
N THR A 42 -3.72 -2.39 17.12
CA THR A 42 -3.13 -1.95 18.39
C THR A 42 -3.86 -0.68 18.80
N PRO A 43 -4.75 -0.71 19.80
CA PRO A 43 -5.48 0.47 20.23
C PRO A 43 -4.48 1.52 20.70
N ARG A 44 -4.30 2.58 19.90
CA ARG A 44 -3.56 3.77 20.32
C ARG A 44 -4.57 4.90 20.51
N PRO A 45 -4.58 5.59 21.65
CA PRO A 45 -5.38 6.79 21.81
C PRO A 45 -4.99 7.76 20.70
N THR A 46 -5.96 8.14 19.87
CA THR A 46 -5.73 9.09 18.79
C THR A 46 -5.54 10.48 19.41
N ALA A 47 -4.43 11.14 19.09
CA ALA A 47 -4.37 12.58 19.26
C ALA A 47 -5.42 13.19 18.30
N SER A 48 -6.33 14.01 18.82
CA SER A 48 -7.28 14.73 17.99
C SER A 48 -6.51 15.49 16.91
N ALA A 49 -6.81 15.22 15.63
CA ALA A 49 -6.15 15.93 14.53
C ALA A 49 -6.43 17.43 14.68
N SER A 50 -5.40 18.25 14.58
CA SER A 50 -5.58 19.70 14.57
C SER A 50 -6.47 20.07 13.37
N PRO A 51 -7.50 20.92 13.54
CA PRO A 51 -8.33 21.39 12.43
C PRO A 51 -7.55 22.00 11.25
N ASP A 52 -6.33 22.47 11.52
CA ASP A 52 -5.43 23.10 10.54
C ASP A 52 -4.38 22.14 9.95
N ASP A 53 -4.48 20.83 10.19
CA ASP A 53 -3.61 19.83 9.55
C ASP A 53 -3.83 19.84 8.02
N PRO A 54 -2.78 20.06 7.19
CA PRO A 54 -2.93 20.16 5.73
C PRO A 54 -3.65 18.97 5.07
N LEU A 55 -3.44 17.75 5.57
CA LEU A 55 -4.14 16.58 5.05
C LEU A 55 -5.64 16.62 5.38
N SER A 56 -5.99 17.17 6.55
CA SER A 56 -7.38 17.37 6.97
C SER A 56 -8.08 18.48 6.17
N LEU A 57 -7.33 19.43 5.59
CA LEU A 57 -7.88 20.42 4.66
C LEU A 57 -8.22 19.81 3.29
N VAL A 58 -7.38 18.91 2.77
CA VAL A 58 -7.61 18.22 1.48
C VAL A 58 -8.78 17.26 1.58
N CYS A 59 -8.80 16.42 2.62
CA CYS A 59 -9.90 15.49 2.89
C CYS A 59 -10.72 15.94 4.10
N ARG A 60 -11.35 17.12 3.98
CA ARG A 60 -12.21 17.64 5.04
C ARG A 60 -13.32 16.65 5.39
N ARG A 61 -13.39 16.30 6.66
CA ARG A 61 -14.42 15.39 7.20
C ARG A 61 -15.80 16.07 7.16
N PRO A 62 -16.86 15.36 6.74
CA PRO A 62 -18.22 15.87 6.84
C PRO A 62 -18.67 15.92 8.32
N ALA A 63 -19.50 16.90 8.66
CA ALA A 63 -20.20 16.90 9.92
C ALA A 63 -21.29 15.83 9.87
N VAL A 64 -21.12 14.73 10.60
CA VAL A 64 -22.13 13.67 10.73
C VAL A 64 -22.69 13.72 12.16
N PRO A 65 -24.03 13.65 12.36
CA PRO A 65 -24.62 13.56 13.69
C PRO A 65 -24.01 12.40 14.48
N GLY A 66 -23.71 12.63 15.77
CA GLY A 66 -22.81 11.80 16.57
C GLY A 66 -23.15 10.30 16.62
N ALA A 67 -22.09 9.50 16.68
CA ALA A 67 -21.99 8.07 16.99
C ALA A 67 -23.28 7.24 16.79
N SER A 68 -23.35 6.53 15.66
CA SER A 68 -24.25 5.37 15.57
C SER A 68 -23.74 4.28 16.51
N THR A 69 -24.34 4.19 17.69
CA THR A 69 -24.11 3.11 18.68
C THR A 69 -24.67 1.75 18.23
N GLY A 70 -25.13 1.65 16.98
CA GLY A 70 -25.57 0.40 16.37
C GLY A 70 -24.38 -0.51 16.05
N GLY A 71 -24.54 -1.81 16.31
CA GLY A 71 -23.52 -2.84 16.04
C GLY A 71 -23.28 -3.17 14.56
N GLY A 72 -23.74 -2.31 13.65
CA GLY A 72 -23.54 -2.42 12.21
C GLY A 72 -22.35 -1.61 11.70
N VAL A 73 -22.04 -1.78 10.41
CA VAL A 73 -20.91 -1.10 9.74
C VAL A 73 -21.24 0.32 9.29
N GLU A 74 -22.49 0.77 9.45
CA GLU A 74 -22.96 2.08 9.05
C GLU A 74 -22.39 3.16 9.96
N GLY A 75 -21.89 4.23 9.36
CA GLY A 75 -21.33 5.38 10.06
C GLY A 75 -20.13 5.95 9.34
N LEU A 76 -19.54 6.95 9.99
CA LEU A 76 -18.31 7.57 9.53
C LEU A 76 -17.10 6.81 10.08
N TRP A 77 -16.27 6.32 9.18
CA TRP A 77 -15.02 5.64 9.50
C TRP A 77 -13.84 6.55 9.19
N VAL A 78 -12.92 6.70 10.12
CA VAL A 78 -11.82 7.66 10.05
C VAL A 78 -10.50 6.93 10.08
N ILE A 79 -9.63 7.22 9.12
CA ILE A 79 -8.26 6.70 9.07
C ILE A 79 -7.46 7.18 10.27
N GLN A 80 -6.81 6.23 10.95
CA GLN A 80 -6.01 6.43 12.14
C GLN A 80 -4.50 6.35 11.86
N PRO A 81 -3.67 6.88 12.79
CA PRO A 81 -2.24 6.56 12.82
C PRO A 81 -1.98 5.05 12.82
N GLY A 82 -0.89 4.63 12.17
CA GLY A 82 -0.60 3.23 11.88
C GLY A 82 -1.07 2.78 10.49
N SER A 83 -1.82 3.62 9.78
CA SER A 83 -2.11 3.44 8.36
C SER A 83 -0.90 3.80 7.50
N VAL A 84 -0.68 3.03 6.44
CA VAL A 84 0.46 3.14 5.52
C VAL A 84 -0.04 3.09 4.08
N ALA A 85 0.55 3.90 3.21
CA ALA A 85 0.36 3.83 1.77
C ALA A 85 1.72 3.79 1.06
N GLY A 86 1.76 3.23 -0.13
CA GLY A 86 3.00 3.10 -0.88
C GLY A 86 2.81 2.68 -2.33
N TYR A 87 3.95 2.52 -3.01
CA TYR A 87 3.99 1.98 -4.35
C TYR A 87 5.02 0.85 -4.46
N ARG A 88 4.86 0.02 -5.49
CA ARG A 88 5.82 -0.98 -5.93
C ARG A 88 6.09 -0.84 -7.42
N ALA A 89 7.34 -0.57 -7.78
CA ALA A 89 7.79 -0.37 -9.14
C ALA A 89 8.73 -1.49 -9.55
N ARG A 90 8.45 -2.18 -10.66
CA ARG A 90 9.35 -3.20 -11.18
C ARG A 90 10.46 -2.52 -11.98
N GLU A 91 11.69 -2.76 -11.59
CA GLU A 91 12.90 -2.15 -12.14
C GLU A 91 13.82 -3.23 -12.73
N GLN A 92 14.48 -2.89 -13.83
CA GLN A 92 15.51 -3.70 -14.46
C GLN A 92 16.77 -2.84 -14.56
N PHE A 93 17.77 -3.17 -13.76
CA PHE A 93 19.09 -2.55 -13.84
C PHE A 93 19.90 -3.19 -14.97
N ALA A 94 20.73 -2.39 -15.64
CA ALA A 94 21.59 -2.90 -16.73
C ALA A 94 22.61 -3.94 -16.24
N GLU A 95 23.03 -3.83 -14.98
CA GLU A 95 24.09 -4.64 -14.35
C GLU A 95 23.54 -5.86 -13.58
N LEU A 96 22.23 -5.92 -13.34
CA LEU A 96 21.60 -7.01 -12.59
C LEU A 96 20.80 -7.93 -13.53
N THR A 97 21.00 -9.24 -13.41
CA THR A 97 20.30 -10.24 -14.25
C THR A 97 18.85 -10.45 -13.84
N SER A 98 18.44 -10.01 -12.64
CA SER A 98 17.10 -10.22 -12.09
C SER A 98 16.38 -8.89 -11.90
N PRO A 99 15.09 -8.78 -12.26
CA PRO A 99 14.30 -7.61 -11.97
C PRO A 99 14.17 -7.40 -10.45
N HIS A 100 14.34 -6.15 -10.06
CA HIS A 100 14.19 -5.65 -8.70
C HIS A 100 12.80 -5.00 -8.54
N GLU A 101 12.29 -4.89 -7.31
CA GLU A 101 11.06 -4.18 -7.04
C GLU A 101 11.34 -3.05 -6.05
N ALA A 102 11.31 -1.81 -6.55
CA ALA A 102 11.41 -0.61 -5.74
C ALA A 102 10.11 -0.42 -4.96
N VAL A 103 10.22 -0.31 -3.64
CA VAL A 103 9.09 -0.15 -2.74
C VAL A 103 9.30 1.08 -1.88
N ALA A 104 8.40 2.05 -1.98
CA ALA A 104 8.40 3.20 -1.08
C ALA A 104 7.08 3.32 -0.34
N ARG A 105 7.14 3.76 0.92
CA ARG A 105 6.00 3.84 1.85
C ARG A 105 6.00 5.13 2.63
N THR A 106 4.81 5.52 3.08
CA THR A 106 4.57 6.63 4.01
C THR A 106 3.44 6.27 4.96
N ASP A 107 3.54 6.73 6.21
CA ASP A 107 2.48 6.70 7.22
C ASP A 107 1.67 8.01 7.31
N SER A 108 2.00 8.99 6.46
CA SER A 108 1.29 10.27 6.33
C SER A 108 0.04 10.10 5.48
N VAL A 109 -0.88 9.29 6.02
CA VAL A 109 -2.18 8.96 5.44
C VAL A 109 -3.28 9.51 6.33
N ARG A 110 -4.25 10.19 5.72
CA ARG A 110 -5.47 10.64 6.38
C ARG A 110 -6.67 10.38 5.49
N GLY A 111 -7.84 10.46 6.08
CA GLY A 111 -9.07 10.32 5.33
C GLY A 111 -10.19 9.74 6.15
N TRP A 112 -11.28 9.48 5.44
CA TRP A 112 -12.51 8.99 6.00
C TRP A 112 -13.36 8.35 4.91
N VAL A 113 -14.28 7.48 5.32
CA VAL A 113 -15.29 6.86 4.46
C VAL A 113 -16.62 6.92 5.20
N LEU A 114 -17.68 7.33 4.50
CA LEU A 114 -19.04 7.30 5.01
C LEU A 114 -19.76 6.07 4.45
N ILE A 115 -20.21 5.21 5.37
CA ILE A 115 -21.00 4.03 5.05
C ILE A 115 -22.42 4.27 5.51
N GLY A 116 -23.36 4.26 4.57
CA GLY A 116 -24.79 4.26 4.84
C GLY A 116 -25.41 2.89 4.61
N GLU A 117 -26.72 2.87 4.49
CA GLU A 117 -27.50 1.68 4.18
C GLU A 117 -28.36 1.93 2.93
N SER A 118 -28.48 0.93 2.07
CA SER A 118 -29.36 0.95 0.92
C SER A 118 -30.06 -0.40 0.79
N GLY A 119 -31.35 -0.46 1.13
CA GLY A 119 -32.14 -1.68 1.05
C GLY A 119 -31.69 -2.77 2.02
N GLY A 120 -31.30 -2.41 3.25
CA GLY A 120 -30.85 -3.37 4.27
C GLY A 120 -29.41 -3.87 4.08
N SER A 121 -28.64 -3.27 3.17
CA SER A 121 -27.25 -3.63 2.90
C SER A 121 -26.34 -2.41 3.04
N PRO A 122 -25.13 -2.57 3.62
CA PRO A 122 -24.16 -1.51 3.72
C PRO A 122 -23.75 -0.95 2.36
N ARG A 123 -23.52 0.36 2.29
CA ARG A 123 -23.13 1.05 1.06
C ARG A 123 -22.14 2.16 1.37
N ILE A 124 -21.04 2.22 0.63
CA ILE A 124 -20.23 3.46 0.61
C ILE A 124 -21.08 4.54 -0.03
N GLU A 125 -21.24 5.65 0.67
CA GLU A 125 -21.87 6.85 0.13
C GLU A 125 -20.82 7.75 -0.50
N THR A 126 -19.71 7.96 0.20
CA THR A 126 -18.58 8.77 -0.26
C THR A 126 -17.38 8.53 0.68
N GLY A 127 -16.23 9.09 0.32
CA GLY A 127 -15.04 9.08 1.14
C GLY A 127 -13.97 9.98 0.55
N CYS A 128 -12.90 10.17 1.29
CA CYS A 128 -11.72 10.85 0.82
C CYS A 128 -10.51 10.29 1.56
N ILE A 129 -9.53 9.78 0.82
CA ILE A 129 -8.26 9.28 1.33
C ILE A 129 -7.17 10.13 0.71
N VAL A 130 -6.28 10.67 1.53
CA VAL A 130 -5.16 11.52 1.10
C VAL A 130 -3.85 10.99 1.65
N VAL A 131 -2.83 10.99 0.80
CA VAL A 131 -1.47 10.55 1.11
C VAL A 131 -0.50 11.68 0.80
N ASP A 132 0.37 12.02 1.76
CA ASP A 132 1.46 12.98 1.53
C ASP A 132 2.67 12.29 0.89
N VAL A 133 2.83 12.46 -0.42
CA VAL A 133 3.90 11.79 -1.17
C VAL A 133 5.29 12.38 -0.93
N ARG A 134 5.40 13.55 -0.28
CA ARG A 134 6.71 14.13 0.09
C ARG A 134 7.42 13.33 1.17
N THR A 135 6.67 12.52 1.90
CA THR A 135 7.16 11.72 3.03
C THR A 135 7.46 10.28 2.64
N LEU A 136 7.31 9.91 1.37
CA LEU A 136 7.66 8.58 0.87
C LEU A 136 9.13 8.25 1.14
N ARG A 137 9.36 7.05 1.66
CA ARG A 137 10.67 6.47 1.94
C ARG A 137 10.78 5.08 1.35
N SER A 138 11.90 4.82 0.69
CA SER A 138 12.28 3.49 0.21
C SER A 138 12.46 2.53 1.37
N VAL A 139 11.90 1.33 1.24
CA VAL A 139 11.96 0.26 2.27
C VAL A 139 12.55 -1.04 1.72
N ASP A 140 12.80 -1.12 0.42
CA ASP A 140 13.61 -2.17 -0.21
C ASP A 140 15.11 -1.91 -0.05
N GLU A 141 15.85 -3.00 -0.21
CA GLU A 141 17.29 -3.01 -0.10
C GLU A 141 17.90 -3.61 -1.39
N ILE A 142 18.88 -2.89 -1.95
CA ILE A 142 19.69 -3.37 -3.07
C ILE A 142 21.13 -3.46 -2.56
N PRO A 143 21.75 -4.67 -2.52
CA PRO A 143 23.12 -4.81 -2.03
C PRO A 143 24.09 -3.88 -2.77
N GLY A 144 24.79 -3.03 -2.01
CA GLY A 144 25.77 -2.08 -2.55
C GLY A 144 25.20 -0.74 -3.04
N PHE A 145 23.89 -0.51 -2.93
CA PHE A 145 23.24 0.75 -3.32
C PHE A 145 22.46 1.33 -2.14
N ASN A 146 22.49 2.65 -2.00
CA ASN A 146 21.66 3.36 -1.02
C ASN A 146 20.30 3.70 -1.64
N THR A 147 19.25 2.98 -1.25
CA THR A 147 17.90 3.20 -1.81
C THR A 147 17.28 4.54 -1.39
N SER A 148 17.82 5.22 -0.37
CA SER A 148 17.35 6.58 -0.01
C SER A 148 17.62 7.62 -1.11
N ASP A 149 18.62 7.40 -1.96
CA ASP A 149 18.95 8.30 -3.06
C ASP A 149 17.84 8.29 -4.14
N ARG A 150 17.06 7.20 -4.21
CA ARG A 150 15.88 7.09 -5.07
C ARG A 150 14.71 7.94 -4.56
N ASP A 151 14.61 8.19 -3.26
CA ASP A 151 13.48 8.93 -2.70
C ASP A 151 13.31 10.32 -3.32
N SER A 152 14.41 11.02 -3.63
CA SER A 152 14.35 12.32 -4.31
C SER A 152 13.79 12.16 -5.72
N ALA A 153 14.32 11.21 -6.50
CA ALA A 153 13.84 10.97 -7.85
C ALA A 153 12.34 10.61 -7.87
N SER A 154 11.88 9.75 -6.95
CA SER A 154 10.45 9.40 -6.83
C SER A 154 9.58 10.62 -6.52
N ARG A 155 10.02 11.49 -5.61
CA ARG A 155 9.31 12.75 -5.32
C ARG A 155 9.28 13.69 -6.52
N ASP A 156 10.37 13.76 -7.29
CA ASP A 156 10.47 14.59 -8.48
C ASP A 156 9.55 14.09 -9.60
N PHE A 157 9.52 12.77 -9.86
CA PHE A 157 8.59 12.16 -10.82
C PHE A 157 7.12 12.42 -10.46
N LEU A 158 6.78 12.39 -9.17
CA LEU A 158 5.46 12.72 -8.66
C LEU A 158 5.16 14.23 -8.67
N GLY A 159 6.18 15.08 -8.91
CA GLY A 159 6.05 16.53 -8.77
C GLY A 159 5.67 16.95 -7.36
N ALA A 160 6.13 16.23 -6.33
CA ALA A 160 5.66 16.34 -4.94
C ALA A 160 5.85 17.72 -4.30
N GLY A 161 6.74 18.56 -4.87
CA GLY A 161 6.87 19.97 -4.47
C GLY A 161 5.66 20.84 -4.85
N GLN A 162 5.02 20.57 -6.00
CA GLN A 162 3.85 21.30 -6.50
C GLN A 162 2.54 20.54 -6.26
N HIS A 163 2.60 19.21 -6.27
CA HIS A 163 1.49 18.30 -6.05
C HIS A 163 1.82 17.35 -4.88
N PRO A 164 1.80 17.86 -3.63
CA PRO A 164 2.23 17.09 -2.46
C PRO A 164 1.31 15.91 -2.09
N TYR A 165 0.11 15.86 -2.68
CA TYR A 165 -0.93 14.93 -2.29
C TYR A 165 -1.37 14.03 -3.43
N VAL A 166 -1.57 12.75 -3.10
CA VAL A 166 -2.37 11.81 -3.88
C VAL A 166 -3.69 11.62 -3.17
N VAL A 167 -4.80 11.73 -3.90
CA VAL A 167 -6.15 11.70 -3.33
C VAL A 167 -6.98 10.61 -4.01
N PHE A 168 -7.67 9.79 -3.23
CA PHE A 168 -8.66 8.83 -3.72
C PHE A 168 -10.05 9.11 -3.15
N GLN A 169 -11.05 9.20 -4.02
CA GLN A 169 -12.45 9.42 -3.67
C GLN A 169 -13.30 8.26 -4.20
N PRO A 170 -13.73 7.31 -3.34
CA PRO A 170 -14.54 6.17 -3.77
C PRO A 170 -15.93 6.63 -4.25
N TYR A 171 -16.40 6.00 -5.33
CA TYR A 171 -17.77 6.17 -5.79
C TYR A 171 -18.76 5.42 -4.89
N PRO A 172 -20.04 5.81 -4.89
CA PRO A 172 -21.05 5.11 -4.14
C PRO A 172 -21.21 3.65 -4.61
N VAL A 173 -21.01 2.68 -3.72
CA VAL A 173 -21.07 1.25 -4.08
C VAL A 173 -21.60 0.41 -2.92
N GLY A 174 -22.44 -0.58 -3.24
CA GLY A 174 -22.92 -1.55 -2.27
C GLY A 174 -21.78 -2.45 -1.79
N LEU A 175 -21.75 -2.71 -0.48
CA LEU A 175 -20.72 -3.51 0.16
C LEU A 175 -21.32 -4.83 0.61
N GLN A 176 -20.64 -5.92 0.30
CA GLN A 176 -20.95 -7.25 0.84
C GLN A 176 -20.16 -7.45 2.13
N LEU A 177 -20.40 -6.58 3.12
CA LEU A 177 -19.75 -6.60 4.42
C LEU A 177 -20.76 -6.88 5.53
N SER A 178 -20.35 -7.69 6.50
CA SER A 178 -21.11 -7.96 7.72
C SER A 178 -20.25 -7.70 8.96
N ALA A 179 -20.78 -6.91 9.90
CA ALA A 179 -20.15 -6.69 11.20
C ALA A 179 -20.14 -7.95 12.08
N ALA A 180 -21.04 -8.91 11.81
CA ALA A 180 -21.10 -10.17 12.54
C ALA A 180 -20.03 -11.19 12.06
N ASN A 181 -19.44 -10.96 10.89
CA ASN A 181 -18.38 -11.82 10.36
C ASN A 181 -17.03 -11.41 10.95
N THR A 182 -16.39 -12.32 11.65
CA THR A 182 -15.06 -12.14 12.26
C THR A 182 -13.90 -12.50 11.33
N GLY A 183 -14.19 -13.02 10.14
CA GLY A 183 -13.20 -13.35 9.11
C GLY A 183 -12.87 -12.18 8.17
N VAL A 184 -11.84 -12.38 7.34
CA VAL A 184 -11.50 -11.45 6.26
C VAL A 184 -12.59 -11.47 5.20
N GLN A 185 -13.00 -10.27 4.79
CA GLN A 185 -14.01 -10.02 3.78
C GLN A 185 -13.37 -9.27 2.61
N HIS A 186 -13.93 -9.39 1.41
CA HIS A 186 -13.33 -8.81 0.21
C HIS A 186 -14.23 -7.75 -0.40
N ALA A 187 -13.63 -6.67 -0.88
CA ALA A 187 -14.33 -5.60 -1.59
C ALA A 187 -13.55 -5.13 -2.81
N LYS A 188 -14.27 -4.52 -3.76
CA LYS A 188 -13.70 -3.78 -4.88
C LYS A 188 -14.26 -2.38 -4.87
N LEU A 189 -13.39 -1.38 -4.79
CA LEU A 189 -13.78 0.02 -4.72
C LEU A 189 -13.23 0.77 -5.91
N SER A 190 -14.14 1.24 -6.77
CA SER A 190 -13.83 2.18 -7.84
C SER A 190 -13.98 3.61 -7.34
N GLY A 191 -13.13 4.52 -7.83
CA GLY A 191 -13.18 5.92 -7.46
C GLY A 191 -12.24 6.78 -8.30
N ASP A 192 -12.31 8.08 -8.07
CA ASP A 192 -11.36 9.03 -8.66
C ASP A 192 -10.05 8.96 -7.89
N LEU A 193 -8.98 8.56 -8.58
CA LEU A 193 -7.61 8.68 -8.12
C LEU A 193 -6.98 9.92 -8.77
N GLU A 194 -6.51 10.85 -7.95
CA GLU A 194 -5.77 12.03 -8.37
C GLU A 194 -4.28 11.87 -8.04
N ILE A 195 -3.45 11.89 -9.07
CA ILE A 195 -1.99 11.92 -8.93
C ILE A 195 -1.46 13.06 -9.79
N ARG A 196 -0.63 13.93 -9.20
CA ARG A 196 -0.02 15.07 -9.89
C ARG A 196 -1.05 15.97 -10.60
N GLY A 197 -2.18 16.21 -9.93
CA GLY A 197 -3.30 17.01 -10.45
C GLY A 197 -4.11 16.36 -11.57
N THR A 198 -3.78 15.13 -11.98
CA THR A 198 -4.53 14.38 -13.01
C THR A 198 -5.43 13.35 -12.34
N LYS A 199 -6.73 13.37 -12.68
CA LYS A 199 -7.73 12.43 -12.17
C LYS A 199 -7.99 11.30 -13.16
N LYS A 200 -8.02 10.07 -12.65
CA LYS A 200 -8.41 8.85 -13.38
C LYS A 200 -9.29 7.97 -12.52
N THR A 201 -10.22 7.27 -13.14
CA THR A 201 -11.00 6.24 -12.47
C THR A 201 -10.15 4.99 -12.29
N GLU A 202 -9.92 4.61 -11.04
CA GLU A 202 -9.16 3.41 -10.69
C GLU A 202 -9.97 2.51 -9.75
N GLN A 203 -9.65 1.21 -9.72
CA GLN A 203 -10.31 0.24 -8.86
C GLN A 203 -9.29 -0.44 -7.94
N PHE A 204 -9.51 -0.31 -6.63
CA PHE A 204 -8.77 -1.06 -5.61
C PHE A 204 -9.49 -2.36 -5.27
N THR A 205 -8.72 -3.44 -5.18
CA THR A 205 -9.17 -4.68 -4.52
C THR A 205 -8.71 -4.64 -3.07
N LEU A 206 -9.60 -4.98 -2.15
CA LEU A 206 -9.39 -4.82 -0.70
C LEU A 206 -9.73 -6.11 0.05
N ASP A 207 -8.87 -6.44 1.01
CA ASP A 207 -9.16 -7.31 2.14
C ASP A 207 -9.54 -6.44 3.33
N ILE A 208 -10.63 -6.81 4.01
CA ILE A 208 -11.24 -6.02 5.07
C ILE A 208 -11.52 -6.93 6.27
N LEU A 209 -11.06 -6.52 7.44
CA LEU A 209 -11.38 -7.15 8.72
C LEU A 209 -12.11 -6.14 9.60
N VAL A 210 -13.32 -6.48 10.02
CA VAL A 210 -14.15 -5.66 10.92
C VAL A 210 -14.08 -6.24 12.32
N SER A 211 -13.78 -5.41 13.32
CA SER A 211 -13.75 -5.80 14.72
C SER A 211 -14.37 -4.70 15.59
N GLY A 212 -15.66 -4.82 15.88
CA GLY A 212 -16.43 -3.82 16.62
C GLY A 212 -16.38 -2.45 15.94
N ALA A 213 -15.83 -1.45 16.62
CA ALA A 213 -15.67 -0.09 16.10
C ALA A 213 -14.35 0.13 15.35
N GLN A 214 -13.66 -0.94 14.94
CA GLN A 214 -12.39 -0.88 14.21
C GLN A 214 -12.47 -1.63 12.88
N VAL A 215 -11.82 -1.09 11.86
CA VAL A 215 -11.64 -1.73 10.56
C VAL A 215 -10.16 -1.73 10.21
N ALA A 216 -9.64 -2.89 9.81
CA ALA A 216 -8.37 -3.00 9.11
C ALA A 216 -8.67 -3.29 7.64
N ALA A 217 -8.07 -2.53 6.72
CA ALA A 217 -8.22 -2.74 5.30
C ALA A 217 -6.87 -2.75 4.62
N ALA A 218 -6.60 -3.76 3.80
CA ALA A 218 -5.39 -3.83 2.96
C ALA A 218 -5.82 -3.89 1.51
N GLY A 219 -5.21 -3.10 0.65
CA GLY A 219 -5.64 -3.05 -0.74
C GLY A 219 -4.55 -2.69 -1.70
N SER A 220 -4.82 -2.99 -2.98
CA SER A 220 -3.92 -2.63 -4.06
C SER A 220 -4.67 -2.40 -5.37
N THR A 221 -4.00 -1.66 -6.25
CA THR A 221 -4.37 -1.51 -7.65
C THR A 221 -3.10 -1.36 -8.49
N VAL A 222 -3.18 -1.57 -9.81
CA VAL A 222 -2.07 -1.39 -10.74
C VAL A 222 -2.42 -0.31 -11.73
N VAL A 223 -1.67 0.79 -11.71
CA VAL A 223 -1.93 1.97 -12.54
C VAL A 223 -0.87 2.13 -13.63
N PRO A 224 -1.26 2.52 -14.85
CA PRO A 224 -0.34 3.01 -15.86
C PRO A 224 0.05 4.47 -15.55
N VAL A 225 1.25 4.71 -15.00
CA VAL A 225 1.61 6.05 -14.48
C VAL A 225 1.75 7.13 -15.56
N ASN A 226 1.97 6.74 -16.81
CA ASN A 226 1.97 7.63 -17.96
C ASN A 226 0.60 8.31 -18.18
N GLU A 227 -0.50 7.68 -17.76
CA GLU A 227 -1.83 8.29 -17.81
C GLU A 227 -2.01 9.46 -16.83
N PHE A 228 -1.16 9.52 -15.80
CA PHE A 228 -1.07 10.62 -14.85
C PHE A 228 0.04 11.63 -15.24
N GLY A 229 0.57 11.51 -16.45
CA GLY A 229 1.65 12.35 -16.97
C GLY A 229 3.02 12.06 -16.36
N ILE A 230 3.18 10.97 -15.61
CA ILE A 230 4.45 10.60 -15.01
C ILE A 230 5.27 9.78 -16.00
N GLU A 231 6.47 10.27 -16.31
CA GLU A 231 7.43 9.59 -17.16
C GLU A 231 8.48 8.90 -16.30
N VAL A 232 8.63 7.59 -16.46
CA VAL A 232 9.65 6.80 -15.77
C VAL A 232 10.66 6.25 -16.77
N PRO A 233 11.96 6.11 -16.41
CA PRO A 233 13.01 5.70 -17.35
C PRO A 233 12.68 4.37 -18.05
N GLN A 234 12.60 4.38 -19.39
CA GLN A 234 12.27 3.18 -20.18
C GLN A 234 13.48 2.54 -20.88
N GLU A 235 14.61 3.24 -20.95
CA GLU A 235 15.80 2.80 -21.66
C GLU A 235 16.89 2.36 -20.67
N ALA A 236 17.29 1.09 -20.75
CA ALA A 236 18.36 0.54 -19.89
C ALA A 236 19.77 1.07 -20.24
N GLY A 237 19.90 1.95 -21.25
CA GLY A 237 21.15 2.59 -21.65
C GLY A 237 21.67 3.66 -20.67
N GLY A 238 20.95 3.89 -19.56
CA GLY A 238 21.27 4.87 -18.51
C GLY A 238 21.06 4.34 -17.08
N PHE A 239 21.52 3.11 -16.79
CA PHE A 239 21.54 2.45 -15.47
C PHE A 239 20.27 1.68 -15.03
N VAL A 240 19.05 2.18 -15.25
CA VAL A 240 17.79 1.50 -14.83
C VAL A 240 16.62 1.72 -15.80
N ARG A 241 15.82 0.67 -16.02
CA ARG A 241 14.52 0.71 -16.71
C ARG A 241 13.41 0.38 -15.71
N VAL A 242 12.29 1.11 -15.76
CA VAL A 242 11.14 0.93 -14.86
C VAL A 242 9.90 0.51 -15.68
N ASP A 243 9.15 -0.48 -15.23
CA ASP A 243 7.84 -0.80 -15.82
C ASP A 243 6.83 0.31 -15.48
N PRO A 244 6.17 0.96 -16.46
CA PRO A 244 5.22 2.04 -16.19
C PRO A 244 3.92 1.56 -15.52
N ARG A 245 3.69 0.25 -15.41
CA ARG A 245 2.59 -0.31 -14.62
C ARG A 245 3.06 -0.46 -13.17
N ILE A 246 2.68 0.51 -12.34
CA ILE A 246 3.07 0.60 -10.94
C ILE A 246 1.94 0.08 -10.06
N THR A 247 2.28 -0.75 -9.08
CA THR A 247 1.32 -1.19 -8.06
C THR A 247 1.23 -0.13 -6.98
N LEU A 248 0.04 0.34 -6.68
CA LEU A 248 -0.25 1.15 -5.49
C LEU A 248 -0.79 0.22 -4.40
N GLU A 249 -0.32 0.40 -3.17
CA GLU A 249 -0.72 -0.44 -2.03
C GLU A 249 -1.06 0.41 -0.80
N VAL A 250 -2.02 -0.06 -0.01
CA VAL A 250 -2.45 0.55 1.25
C VAL A 250 -2.66 -0.49 2.33
N SER A 251 -2.38 -0.10 3.58
CA SER A 251 -2.81 -0.77 4.80
C SER A 251 -3.41 0.29 5.72
N LEU A 252 -4.72 0.24 5.94
CA LEU A 252 -5.49 1.27 6.62
C LEU A 252 -6.06 0.72 7.91
N VAL A 253 -5.97 1.51 8.97
CA VAL A 253 -6.69 1.31 10.23
C VAL A 253 -7.72 2.41 10.33
N LEU A 254 -8.99 2.05 10.49
CA LEU A 254 -10.08 3.00 10.66
C LEU A 254 -10.82 2.77 11.97
N LEU A 255 -11.26 3.86 12.59
CA LEU A 255 -12.16 3.85 13.73
C LEU A 255 -13.48 4.51 13.37
N LYS A 256 -14.56 3.95 13.89
CA LYS A 256 -15.89 4.55 13.81
C LYS A 256 -15.92 5.82 14.68
N ALA A 257 -16.35 6.94 14.09
CA ALA A 257 -16.46 8.25 14.74
C ALA A 257 -17.72 8.40 15.60
#